data_AF-A0A1G0NNV8-F1
#
_entry.id   AF-A0A1G0NNV8-F1
#
_cell.length_a   1.000
_cell.length_b   1.000
_cell.length_c   1.000
_cell.angle_alpha   90.00
_cell.angle_beta   90.00
_cell.angle_gamma   90.00
#
_symmetry.space_group_name_H-M   'P 1'
#
loop_
_entity.id
_entity.type
_entity.pdbx_description
1 polymer ?
#
loop_
_entity_poly.entity_id
_entity_poly.type
_entity_poly.pdbx_seq_one_letter_code
_entity_poly.pdbx_strand_id
1 'polypeptide(L)' 'MVACDIRGASATTATGKIVTAQDLSSHNSVESPNNVVTKKFEGQSIRNNVLTVRLPAKSVAAIELR' A
#
# COMPACT_ATOMS: atom_id res chain seq x y z
N MET A 1 -8.89 6.78 4.00
CA MET A 1 -7.60 7.40 4.38
C MET A 1 -7.26 6.89 5.77
N VAL A 2 -6.02 6.47 5.98
CA VAL A 2 -5.52 5.99 7.28
C VAL A 2 -4.41 6.93 7.73
N ALA A 3 -4.37 7.24 9.02
CA ALA A 3 -3.28 8.00 9.63
C ALA A 3 -2.75 7.20 10.82
N CYS A 4 -1.43 7.03 10.88
CA CYS A 4 -0.74 6.29 11.94
C CYS A 4 0.39 7.15 12.50
N ASP A 5 0.45 7.25 13.82
CA ASP A 5 1.52 7.92 14.55
C ASP A 5 2.71 6.97 14.72
N ILE A 6 3.90 7.39 14.29
CA ILE A 6 5.13 6.59 14.42
C ILE A 6 5.72 6.93 15.79
N ARG A 7 5.60 6.02 16.76
CA ARG A 7 6.13 6.22 18.11
C ARG A 7 7.36 5.36 18.34
N GLY A 8 8.34 5.90 19.04
CA GLY A 8 9.60 5.18 19.37
C GLY A 8 10.58 5.06 18.21
N ALA A 9 10.30 5.68 17.06
CA ALA A 9 11.18 5.78 15.92
C ALA A 9 10.95 7.11 15.19
N SER A 10 11.96 7.55 14.43
CA SER A 10 11.85 8.70 13.53
C SER A 10 12.03 8.18 12.11
N ALA A 11 10.98 8.28 11.29
CA ALA A 11 11.05 7.96 9.87
C ALA A 11 10.78 9.22 9.05
N THR A 12 11.52 9.40 7.97
CA THR A 12 11.39 10.58 7.10
C THR A 12 10.88 10.19 5.72
N THR A 13 11.07 8.94 5.32
CA THR A 13 10.66 8.44 4.02
C THR A 13 9.96 7.10 4.14
N ALA A 14 9.16 6.77 3.13
CA ALA A 14 8.47 5.48 3.07
C ALA A 14 8.33 5.02 1.63
N THR A 15 8.53 3.72 1.41
CA THR A 15 8.21 3.06 0.14
C THR A 15 7.09 2.06 0.32
N GLY A 16 6.22 1.95 -0.67
CA GLY A 16 5.04 1.10 -0.61
C GLY A 16 4.98 0.09 -1.74
N LYS A 17 4.36 -1.04 -1.47
CA LYS A 17 3.82 -1.97 -2.47
C LYS A 17 2.35 -2.21 -2.19
N ILE A 18 1.57 -2.45 -3.23
CA ILE A 18 0.12 -2.68 -3.15
C ILE A 18 -0.28 -3.85 -4.02
N VAL A 19 -1.27 -4.60 -3.55
CA VAL A 19 -2.05 -5.54 -4.34
C VAL A 19 -3.49 -5.04 -4.33
N THR A 20 -4.09 -4.93 -5.52
CA THR A 20 -5.48 -4.50 -5.69
C THR A 20 -6.02 -4.99 -7.03
N ALA A 21 -7.35 -5.01 -7.16
CA ALA A 21 -8.06 -5.32 -8.38
C ALA A 21 -9.36 -4.51 -8.46
N GLN A 22 -9.93 -4.42 -9.67
CA GLN A 22 -11.20 -3.74 -9.88
C GLN A 22 -12.35 -4.45 -9.15
N ASP A 23 -12.37 -5.79 -9.21
CA ASP A 23 -13.41 -6.64 -8.63
C ASP A 23 -12.87 -7.48 -7.48
N LEU A 24 -13.75 -7.80 -6.52
CA LEU A 24 -13.37 -8.59 -5.35
C LEU A 24 -13.16 -10.07 -5.72
N SER A 25 -13.74 -10.53 -6.83
CA SER A 25 -13.61 -11.88 -7.37
C SER A 25 -12.46 -12.04 -8.37
N SER A 26 -11.71 -10.97 -8.64
CA SER A 26 -10.54 -11.04 -9.53
C SER A 26 -9.49 -11.99 -8.95
N HIS A 27 -8.97 -12.88 -9.80
CA HIS A 27 -7.95 -13.85 -9.44
C HIS A 27 -7.06 -14.16 -10.65
N ASN A 28 -5.93 -14.79 -10.38
CA ASN A 28 -5.01 -15.26 -11.41
C ASN A 28 -5.42 -16.68 -11.85
N SER A 29 -5.46 -16.92 -13.15
CA SER A 29 -5.68 -18.25 -13.76
C SER A 29 -4.46 -18.66 -14.60
N VAL A 30 -4.49 -19.85 -15.20
CA VAL A 30 -3.43 -20.31 -16.10
C VAL A 30 -3.37 -19.43 -17.36
N GLU A 31 -4.52 -19.05 -17.89
CA GLU A 31 -4.68 -18.21 -19.08
C GLU A 31 -4.38 -16.73 -18.78
N SER A 32 -4.58 -16.31 -17.53
CA SER A 32 -4.37 -14.92 -17.10
C SER A 32 -3.67 -14.88 -15.74
N PRO A 33 -2.35 -15.14 -15.71
CA PRO A 33 -1.61 -15.34 -14.47
C PRO A 33 -1.35 -14.05 -13.68
N ASN A 34 -1.60 -12.87 -14.27
CA ASN A 34 -1.15 -11.57 -13.73
C ASN A 34 -2.28 -10.55 -13.54
N ASN A 35 -3.52 -11.00 -13.31
CA ASN A 35 -4.67 -10.12 -13.05
C ASN A 35 -4.55 -9.38 -11.70
N VAL A 36 -4.02 -10.06 -10.69
CA VAL A 36 -3.82 -9.55 -9.33
C VAL A 36 -2.35 -9.73 -8.97
N VAL A 37 -1.59 -8.65 -9.06
CA VAL A 37 -0.14 -8.65 -8.85
C VAL A 37 0.30 -7.46 -8.01
N THR A 38 1.43 -7.62 -7.34
CA THR A 38 2.07 -6.57 -6.56
C THR A 38 2.59 -5.46 -7.46
N LYS A 39 2.25 -4.22 -7.15
CA LYS A 39 2.71 -3.02 -7.85
C LYS A 39 3.36 -2.03 -6.87
N LYS A 40 4.17 -1.12 -7.40
CA LYS A 40 4.68 0.02 -6.62
C LYS A 40 3.51 0.86 -6.12
N PHE A 41 3.60 1.33 -4.89
CA PHE A 41 2.59 2.18 -4.28
C PHE A 41 3.22 3.49 -3.78
N GLU A 42 2.55 4.59 -4.13
CA GLU A 42 2.99 5.97 -3.85
C GLU A 42 1.89 6.78 -3.13
N GLY A 43 0.87 6.10 -2.58
CA GLY A 43 -0.23 6.73 -1.84
C GLY A 43 0.10 7.01 -0.37
N GLN A 44 1.36 6.85 0.03
CA GLN A 44 1.87 7.10 1.38
C GLN A 44 2.68 8.39 1.48
N SER A 45 2.60 9.07 2.61
CA SER A 45 3.47 10.20 2.96
C SER A 45 3.72 10.24 4.45
N ILE A 46 4.88 10.79 4.84
CA ILE A 46 5.21 11.06 6.25
C ILE A 46 5.34 12.57 6.43
N ARG A 47 4.64 13.12 7.43
CA ARG A 47 4.86 14.49 7.92
C ARG A 47 4.75 14.51 9.43
N ASN A 48 5.65 15.20 10.11
CA ASN A 48 5.65 15.35 11.57
C ASN A 48 5.54 13.99 12.31
N ASN A 49 6.26 12.97 11.82
CA ASN A 49 6.23 11.60 12.31
C ASN A 49 4.87 10.87 12.21
N VAL A 50 3.95 11.39 11.39
CA VAL A 50 2.67 10.76 11.08
C VAL A 50 2.71 10.19 9.66
N LEU A 51 2.53 8.88 9.54
CA LEU A 51 2.30 8.20 8.27
C LEU A 51 0.84 8.38 7.85
N THR A 52 0.60 8.99 6.70
CA THR A 52 -0.72 9.07 6.08
C THR A 52 -0.76 8.20 4.83
N VAL A 53 -1.80 7.38 4.68
CA VAL A 53 -1.97 6.47 3.55
C VAL A 53 -3.35 6.61 2.92
N ARG A 54 -3.38 6.81 1.59
CA ARG A 54 -4.59 6.76 0.77
C ARG A 54 -4.69 5.42 0.06
N LEU A 55 -5.37 4.48 0.70
CA LEU A 55 -5.64 3.16 0.13
C LEU A 55 -6.85 3.20 -0.82
N PRO A 56 -6.72 2.67 -2.05
CA PRO A 56 -7.86 2.34 -2.88
C PRO A 56 -8.78 1.31 -2.19
N ALA A 57 -10.04 1.22 -2.63
CA ALA A 57 -10.90 0.12 -2.22
C ALA A 57 -10.30 -1.24 -2.63
N LYS A 58 -10.64 -2.30 -1.88
CA LYS A 58 -10.26 -3.70 -2.18
C LYS A 58 -8.74 -3.89 -2.31
N SER A 59 -7.97 -3.24 -1.43
CA SER A 59 -6.52 -3.24 -1.50
C SER A 59 -5.83 -3.68 -0.22
N VAL A 60 -4.64 -4.24 -0.39
CA VAL A 60 -3.68 -4.53 0.68
C VAL A 60 -2.37 -3.86 0.30
N ALA A 61 -1.82 -3.06 1.21
CA ALA A 61 -0.53 -2.40 1.01
C ALA A 61 0.46 -2.73 2.13
N ALA A 62 1.72 -2.89 1.75
CA ALA A 62 2.84 -2.99 2.67
C ALA A 62 3.69 -1.72 2.54
N ILE A 63 3.95 -1.06 3.67
CA ILE A 63 4.73 0.18 3.74
C ILE A 63 6.00 -0.09 4.54
N GLU A 64 7.14 0.21 3.94
CA GLU A 64 8.46 0.18 4.58
C GLU A 64 8.84 1.60 4.97
N LEU A 65 9.18 1.81 6.25
CA LEU A 65 9.62 3.09 6.81
C LEU A 65 11.14 3.18 6.78
N ARG A 66 11.68 4.36 6.46
CA ARG A 66 13.11 4.66 6.43
C ARG A 66 13.43 6.01 7.07
#